data_AF-A0A7J7KSR7-F1
#
_entry.id   AF-A0A7J7KSR7-F1
#
_cell.length_a   1.000
_cell.length_b   1.000
_cell.length_c   1.000
_cell.angle_alpha   90.00
_cell.angle_beta   90.00
_cell.angle_gamma   90.00
#
_symmetry.space_group_name_H-M   'P 1'
#
loop_
_entity.id
_entity.type
_entity.pdbx_description
1 polymer ?
#
loop_
_entity_poly.entity_id
_entity_poly.type
_entity_poly.pdbx_seq_one_letter_code
_entity_poly.pdbx_strand_id
1 'polypeptide(L)' 'MTTTRPDLAWVIGKLSQHLERPGPAHIVALKRLLRYLKGTKRLNMRFTPNQQELVGYVDANWGRETST' A
#
# COMPACT_ATOMS: atom_id res chain seq x y z
N MET A 1 3.91 -9.63 3.26
CA MET A 1 2.67 -9.72 2.47
C MET A 1 1.79 -8.51 2.75
N THR A 2 2.05 -7.38 2.07
CA THR A 2 1.26 -6.13 2.17
C THR A 2 1.59 -5.22 0.99
N THR A 3 1.66 -5.78 -0.22
CA THR A 3 2.16 -5.09 -1.43
C THR A 3 1.07 -5.01 -2.51
N THR A 4 -0.12 -4.57 -2.13
CA THR A 4 -1.12 -4.14 -3.14
C THR A 4 -1.67 -2.75 -2.89
N ARG A 5 -1.52 -2.17 -1.68
CA ARG A 5 -2.05 -0.85 -1.31
C ARG A 5 -1.20 -0.15 -0.22
N PRO A 6 -0.04 0.44 -0.58
CA PRO A 6 0.80 1.18 0.38
C PRO A 6 0.08 2.39 1.01
N ASP A 7 -0.91 2.96 0.32
CA ASP A 7 -1.84 3.96 0.82
C ASP A 7 -2.62 3.46 2.06
N LEU A 8 -3.05 2.20 2.07
CA LEU A 8 -3.72 1.62 3.23
C LEU A 8 -2.77 1.33 4.38
N ALA A 9 -1.56 0.86 4.10
CA ALA A 9 -0.57 0.53 5.13
C ALA A 9 -0.23 1.76 5.98
N TRP A 10 -0.07 2.93 5.34
CA TRP A 10 0.20 4.19 6.04
C TRP A 10 -0.98 4.64 6.91
N VAL A 11 -2.21 4.61 6.37
CA VAL A 11 -3.41 5.02 7.11
C VAL A 11 -3.68 4.09 8.30
N ILE A 12 -3.53 2.78 8.12
CA ILE A 12 -3.67 1.79 9.18
C ILE A 12 -2.60 2.00 10.26
N GLY A 13 -1.35 2.24 9.87
CA GLY A 13 -0.27 2.56 10.81
C GLY A 13 -0.59 3.79 11.66
N LYS A 14 -1.08 4.87 11.05
CA LYS A 14 -1.47 6.10 11.75
C LYS A 14 -2.68 5.93 12.68
N LEU A 15 -3.68 5.16 12.26
CA LEU A 15 -4.84 4.85 13.10
C LEU A 15 -4.47 3.94 14.27
N SER A 16 -3.53 3.01 14.07
CA SER A 16 -3.02 2.10 15.10
C SER A 16 -2.45 2.85 16.30
N GLN A 17 -1.75 3.97 16.05
CA GLN A 17 -1.18 4.85 17.09
C GLN A 17 -2.23 5.48 18.02
N HIS A 18 -3.50 5.55 17.59
CA HIS A 18 -4.57 6.22 18.31
C HIS A 18 -5.66 5.24 18.78
N LEU A 19 -5.38 3.93 18.78
CA LEU A 19 -6.33 2.89 19.20
C LEU A 19 -6.65 2.95 20.70
N GLU A 20 -5.73 3.41 21.53
CA GLU A 20 -5.92 3.49 22.98
C GLU A 20 -6.94 4.58 23.37
N ARG A 21 -6.94 5.72 22.64
CA ARG A 21 -7.89 6.83 22.82
C ARG A 21 -8.26 7.48 21.48
N PRO A 22 -9.17 6.86 20.71
CA PRO A 22 -9.52 7.36 19.40
C PRO A 22 -10.37 8.63 19.49
N GLY A 23 -9.81 9.76 19.03
CA GLY A 23 -10.57 10.99 18.83
C GLY A 23 -11.65 10.87 17.73
N PRO A 24 -12.63 11.79 17.67
CA PRO A 24 -13.74 11.75 16.71
C PRO A 24 -13.27 11.74 15.24
N ALA A 25 -12.18 12.45 14.93
CA ALA A 25 -11.56 12.44 13.60
C ALA A 25 -11.02 11.05 13.20
N HIS A 26 -10.38 10.34 14.13
CA HIS A 26 -9.85 8.99 13.90
C HIS A 26 -10.96 7.97 13.64
N ILE A 27 -12.08 8.08 14.36
CA ILE A 27 -13.25 7.21 14.16
C ILE A 27 -13.88 7.43 12.78
N VAL A 28 -13.99 8.68 12.32
CA VAL A 28 -14.48 8.99 10.97
C VAL A 28 -13.53 8.44 9.90
N ALA A 29 -12.22 8.60 10.08
CA ALA A 29 -11.22 8.05 9.18
C ALA A 29 -11.26 6.51 9.12
N LEU A 30 -11.40 5.84 10.26
CA LEU A 30 -11.56 4.39 10.33
C LEU A 30 -12.84 3.91 9.61
N LYS A 31 -13.97 4.60 9.81
CA LYS A 31 -15.21 4.29 9.09
C LYS A 31 -15.06 4.44 7.57
N ARG A 32 -14.32 5.46 7.11
CA ARG A 32 -14.01 5.65 5.68
C ARG A 32 -13.12 4.52 5.15
N LEU A 33 -12.07 4.14 5.89
CA LEU A 33 -11.18 3.02 5.55
C LEU A 33 -11.99 1.72 5.39
N LEU A 34 -12.84 1.38 6.35
CA LEU A 34 -13.67 0.17 6.31
C LEU A 34 -14.67 0.18 5.14
N ARG A 35 -15.25 1.34 4.83
CA ARG A 35 -16.15 1.50 3.68
C ARG A 35 -15.41 1.32 2.36
N TYR A 36 -14.22 1.91 2.24
CA TYR A 36 -13.35 1.74 1.07
C TYR A 36 -12.93 0.29 0.89
N LEU A 37 -12.51 -0.39 1.96
CA LEU A 37 -12.19 -1.82 1.93
C LEU A 37 -13.38 -2.65 1.47
N LYS A 38 -14.59 -2.38 1.99
CA LYS A 38 -15.82 -3.07 1.60
C LYS A 38 -16.19 -2.85 0.13
N GLY A 39 -16.10 -1.61 -0.36
CA GLY A 39 -16.44 -1.26 -1.75
C GLY A 39 -15.43 -1.75 -2.77
N THR A 40 -14.16 -1.85 -2.39
CA THR A 40 -13.09 -2.27 -3.28
C THR A 40 -12.80 -3.78 -3.28
N LYS A 41 -13.58 -4.58 -2.54
CA LYS A 41 -13.50 -6.06 -2.56
C LYS A 41 -13.69 -6.68 -3.95
N ARG A 42 -14.41 -5.98 -4.84
CA ARG A 42 -14.69 -6.45 -6.22
C ARG A 42 -13.74 -5.83 -7.26
N LEU A 43 -12.91 -4.86 -6.86
CA LEU A 43 -11.88 -4.26 -7.68
C LEU A 43 -10.61 -5.10 -7.58
N ASN A 44 -10.54 -6.09 -8.46
CA ASN A 44 -9.35 -6.90 -8.64
C ASN A 44 -8.59 -6.33 -9.84
N MET A 45 -7.32 -5.95 -9.66
CA MET A 45 -6.43 -5.72 -10.80
C MET A 45 -6.20 -7.08 -11.48
N ARG A 46 -6.97 -7.35 -12.53
CA ARG A 46 -6.73 -8.49 -13.41
C ARG A 46 -5.62 -8.07 -14.38
N PHE A 47 -4.41 -8.54 -14.10
CA PHE A 47 -3.35 -8.56 -15.10
C PHE A 47 -3.68 -9.69 -16.08
N THR A 48 -4.38 -9.35 -17.16
CA THR A 48 -4.56 -10.27 -18.27
C THR A 48 -3.28 -10.25 -19.10
N PRO A 49 -2.65 -11.40 -19.36
CA PRO A 49 -1.50 -11.43 -20.26
C PRO A 49 -1.96 -10.90 -21.63
N ASN A 50 -1.38 -9.79 -22.08
CA ASN A 50 -1.45 -9.38 -23.47
C ASN A 50 -0.14 -9.84 -24.15
N GLN A 51 -0.09 -9.82 -25.48
CA GLN A 51 1.11 -10.21 -26.24
C GLN A 51 2.27 -9.20 -26.13
N GLN A 52 2.19 -8.20 -25.25
CA GLN A 52 3.29 -7.27 -25.01
C GLN A 52 4.26 -7.86 -24.01
N GLU A 53 5.53 -7.88 -24.43
CA GLU A 53 6.64 -8.33 -23.62
C GLU A 53 6.83 -7.35 -22.43
N LEU A 54 6.69 -7.86 -21.20
CA LEU A 54 6.90 -7.07 -19.99
C LEU A 54 8.42 -6.85 -19.82
N VAL A 55 8.93 -5.73 -20.33
CA VAL A 55 10.34 -5.33 -20.13
C VAL A 55 10.48 -4.61 -18.79
N GLY A 56 11.05 -5.29 -17.80
CA GLY A 56 11.39 -4.71 -16.50
C GLY A 56 12.85 -4.26 -16.47
N TYR A 57 13.10 -2.97 -16.24
CA TYR A 57 14.44 -2.44 -15.98
C TYR A 57 14.69 -2.43 -14.47
N VAL A 58 15.81 -3.02 -14.04
CA VAL A 58 16.26 -2.98 -12.65
C VAL A 58 17.60 -2.27 -12.62
N ASP A 59 17.64 -1.09 -12.00
CA ASP A 59 18.90 -0.42 -11.67
C ASP A 59 19.37 -0.96 -10.31
N ALA A 60 20.39 -1.81 -10.34
CA ALA A 60 21.04 -2.35 -9.15
C ALA A 60 22.41 -1.67 -9.00
N ASN A 61 22.43 -0.44 -8.49
CA ASN A 61 23.67 0.27 -8.17
C ASN A 61 23.99 0.26 -6.66
N TRP A 62 23.70 -0.83 -5.95
CA TRP A 62 24.13 -0.97 -4.56
C TRP A 62 25.44 -1.74 -4.46
N GLY A 63 26.55 -1.01 -4.47
CA GLY A 63 27.87 -1.55 -4.14
C GLY A 63 29.00 -1.05 -5.04
N ARG A 64 29.31 0.25 -5.01
CA ARG A 64 30.66 0.72 -5.35
C ARG A 64 31.23 1.47 -4.16
N GLU A 65 31.70 0.69 -3.19
CA GLU A 65 32.75 1.16 -2.28
C GLU A 65 34.08 0.90 -3.02
N THR A 66 34.63 1.94 -3.65
CA THR A 66 36.02 1.93 -4.09
C THR A 66 36.84 2.47 -2.92
N SER A 67 37.54 1.59 -2.22
CA SER A 67 38.55 1.97 -1.23
C SER A 67 39.62 2.83 -1.92
N THR A 68 39.90 4.01 -1.36
CA THR A 68 41.14 4.76 -1.58
C THR A 68 41.62 5.24 -0.23
#